data_AF-A0A945MNN2-F1
#
_entry.id   AF-A0A945MNN2-F1
#
_cell.length_a   1.000
_cell.length_b   1.000
_cell.length_c   1.000
_cell.angle_alpha   90.00
_cell.angle_beta   90.00
_cell.angle_gamma   90.00
#
_symmetry.space_group_name_H-M   'P 1'
#
loop_
_entity.id
_entity.type
_entity.pdbx_description
1 polymer ?
#
loop_
_entity_poly.entity_id
_entity_poly.type
_entity_poly.pdbx_seq_one_letter_code
_entity_poly.pdbx_strand_id
1 'polypeptide(L)'
;MNAQASFTSRLGLSQNFLIVCFLTGFLIALWNPHPRLILTVAVGLLAGMLILGPYSAVVLYTLGLQQFLGGHLRWPLCIFMVFSSVYLCNYLLGWKTTQFALASCSSLLGAILGHDATLAILGLRGTHSLDSRMVLVFPLITVLALLAGYSSFGFASGCYKFAEALLR
;
A
#
# COMPACT_ATOMS: atom_id res chain seq x y z
N MET A 1 1.11 -6.94 -32.31
CA MET A 1 1.71 -6.03 -31.31
C MET A 1 0.88 -6.13 -30.05
N ASN A 2 1.41 -6.77 -29.00
CA ASN A 2 0.62 -7.11 -27.82
C ASN A 2 0.40 -5.88 -26.94
N ALA A 3 -0.83 -5.35 -26.93
CA ALA A 3 -1.27 -4.23 -26.09
C ALA A 3 -1.13 -4.47 -24.57
N GLN A 4 -0.71 -5.66 -24.14
CA GLN A 4 -0.37 -6.01 -22.76
C GLN A 4 1.10 -5.67 -22.35
N ALA A 5 1.92 -5.17 -23.28
CA ALA A 5 3.34 -4.91 -23.05
C ALA A 5 3.65 -3.47 -22.59
N SER A 6 2.80 -2.48 -22.85
CA SER A 6 3.09 -1.07 -22.51
C SER A 6 2.70 -0.72 -21.07
N PHE A 7 3.58 0.00 -20.37
CA PHE A 7 3.36 0.52 -19.01
C PHE A 7 2.02 1.25 -18.85
N THR A 8 1.62 2.05 -19.84
CA THR A 8 0.37 2.82 -19.85
C THR A 8 -0.88 1.95 -19.85
N SER A 9 -0.90 0.81 -20.54
CA SER A 9 -2.07 -0.09 -20.51
C SER A 9 -2.21 -0.80 -19.17
N ARG A 10 -1.08 -1.18 -18.55
CA ARG A 10 -1.06 -1.76 -17.19
C ARG A 10 -1.48 -0.74 -16.13
N LEU A 11 -1.06 0.52 -16.28
CA LEU A 11 -1.49 1.60 -15.41
C LEU A 11 -3.00 1.85 -15.53
N GLY A 12 -3.54 1.81 -16.76
CA GLY A 12 -4.99 1.92 -17.01
C GLY A 12 -5.80 0.84 -16.30
N LEU A 13 -5.30 -0.40 -16.25
CA LEU A 13 -5.95 -1.49 -15.49
C LEU A 13 -5.98 -1.23 -13.98
N SER A 14 -5.00 -0.51 -13.45
CA SER A 14 -4.94 -0.14 -12.04
C SER A 14 -5.76 1.09 -11.66
N GLN A 15 -6.40 1.76 -12.63
CA GLN A 15 -7.09 3.03 -12.41
C GLN A 15 -8.20 2.93 -11.36
N ASN A 16 -9.03 1.88 -11.42
CA ASN A 16 -10.08 1.67 -10.41
C ASN A 16 -9.51 1.51 -9.00
N PHE A 17 -8.38 0.82 -8.87
CA PHE A 17 -7.70 0.69 -7.58
C PHE A 17 -7.15 2.04 -7.10
N LEU A 18 -6.54 2.83 -7.98
CA LEU A 18 -6.05 4.17 -7.65
C LEU A 18 -7.18 5.12 -7.23
N ILE A 19 -8.36 5.02 -7.86
CA ILE A 19 -9.55 5.79 -7.47
C ILE A 19 -9.99 5.39 -6.06
N VAL A 20 -10.01 4.10 -5.73
CA VAL A 20 -10.34 3.63 -4.37
C VAL A 20 -9.31 4.14 -3.35
N CYS A 21 -8.02 4.10 -3.67
CA CYS A 21 -6.97 4.66 -2.82
C CYS A 21 -7.15 6.17 -2.59
N PHE A 22 -7.50 6.92 -3.64
CA PHE A 22 -7.81 8.35 -3.55
C PHE A 22 -9.02 8.59 -2.63
N LEU A 23 -10.13 7.89 -2.84
CA LEU A 23 -11.33 8.01 -2.01
C LEU A 23 -11.04 7.64 -0.54
N THR A 24 -10.20 6.64 -0.31
CA THR A 24 -9.79 6.24 1.04
C THR A 24 -8.99 7.36 1.72
N GLY A 25 -8.05 7.99 1.00
CA GLY A 25 -7.31 9.14 1.51
C GLY A 25 -8.21 10.33 1.86
N PHE A 26 -9.22 10.58 1.02
CA PHE A 26 -10.25 11.60 1.25
C PHE A 26 -11.10 11.29 2.48
N LEU A 27 -11.55 10.04 2.64
CA LEU A 27 -12.31 9.60 3.82
C LEU A 27 -11.49 9.69 5.12
N ILE A 28 -10.20 9.40 5.07
CA ILE A 28 -9.29 9.57 6.21
C ILE A 28 -9.20 11.05 6.60
N ALA A 29 -9.11 11.96 5.61
CA ALA A 29 -9.11 13.40 5.87
C ALA A 29 -10.42 13.88 6.52
N LEU A 30 -11.56 13.33 6.08
CA LEU A 30 -12.87 13.60 6.68
C LEU A 30 -12.98 13.11 8.13
N TRP A 31 -12.47 11.90 8.41
CA TRP A 31 -12.50 11.36 9.77
C TRP A 31 -11.62 12.19 10.70
N ASN A 32 -10.34 12.35 10.37
CA ASN A 32 -9.41 13.08 11.23
C ASN A 32 -8.37 13.81 10.38
N PRO A 33 -8.39 15.16 10.36
CA PRO A 33 -7.51 15.96 9.53
C PRO A 33 -6.06 15.98 10.03
N HIS A 34 -5.67 15.17 11.03
CA HIS A 34 -4.29 15.16 11.52
C HIS A 34 -3.35 14.44 10.54
N PRO A 35 -2.26 15.09 10.06
CA PRO A 35 -1.38 14.55 9.03
C PRO A 35 -0.59 13.32 9.49
N ARG A 36 -0.48 13.11 10.81
CA ARG A 36 0.19 11.93 11.36
C ARG A 36 -0.50 10.62 10.97
N LEU A 37 -1.83 10.60 10.82
CA LEU A 37 -2.57 9.37 10.51
C LEU A 37 -2.37 8.94 9.06
N ILE A 38 -2.47 9.86 8.11
CA ILE A 38 -2.23 9.55 6.69
C ILE A 38 -0.78 9.14 6.45
N LEU A 39 0.18 9.75 7.17
CA LEU A 39 1.58 9.36 7.08
C LEU A 39 1.81 7.93 7.59
N THR A 40 1.21 7.56 8.73
CA THR A 40 1.30 6.18 9.24
C THR A 40 0.74 5.17 8.24
N VAL A 41 -0.40 5.47 7.61
CA VAL A 41 -1.02 4.61 6.58
C VAL A 41 -0.12 4.50 5.34
N ALA A 42 0.39 5.63 4.84
CA ALA A 42 1.26 5.68 3.67
C ALA A 42 2.56 4.90 3.89
N VAL A 43 3.23 5.12 5.02
CA VAL A 43 4.48 4.44 5.38
C VAL A 43 4.23 2.95 5.61
N GLY A 44 3.16 2.59 6.32
CA GLY A 44 2.78 1.20 6.53
C GLY A 44 2.55 0.46 5.21
N LEU A 45 1.80 1.07 4.28
CA LEU A 45 1.52 0.49 2.97
C LEU A 45 2.80 0.33 2.12
N LEU A 46 3.69 1.33 2.10
CA LEU A 46 4.98 1.24 1.42
C LEU A 46 5.88 0.16 2.01
N ALA A 47 6.07 0.16 3.33
CA ALA A 47 6.89 -0.83 4.02
C ALA A 47 6.32 -2.24 3.84
N GLY A 48 4.99 -2.37 3.87
CA GLY A 48 4.28 -3.60 3.52
C GLY A 48 4.63 -4.07 2.11
N MET A 49 4.40 -3.24 1.09
CA MET A 49 4.59 -3.62 -0.32
C MET A 49 6.04 -3.87 -0.71
N LEU A 50 6.98 -3.06 -0.22
CA LEU A 50 8.36 -3.06 -0.70
C LEU A 50 9.31 -3.89 0.17
N ILE A 51 8.95 -4.14 1.43
CA ILE A 51 9.82 -4.84 2.39
C ILE A 51 9.13 -6.14 2.82
N LEU A 52 8.04 -6.05 3.58
CA LEU A 52 7.42 -7.23 4.22
C LEU A 52 6.87 -8.25 3.21
N GLY A 53 6.26 -7.78 2.11
CA GLY A 53 5.75 -8.63 1.05
C GLY A 53 6.86 -9.44 0.35
N PRO A 54 7.92 -8.80 -0.17
CA PRO A 54 9.04 -9.52 -0.76
C PRO A 54 9.75 -10.48 0.20
N TYR A 55 9.98 -10.08 1.44
CA TYR A 55 10.60 -10.96 2.43
C TYR A 55 9.74 -12.19 2.74
N SER A 56 8.42 -12.02 2.91
CA SER A 56 7.52 -13.15 3.13
C SER A 56 7.47 -14.09 1.93
N ALA A 57 7.46 -13.57 0.70
CA ALA A 57 7.50 -14.39 -0.51
C ALA A 57 8.81 -15.18 -0.65
N VAL A 58 9.96 -14.54 -0.38
CA VAL A 58 11.27 -15.20 -0.40
C VAL A 58 11.33 -16.32 0.63
N VAL A 59 10.93 -16.07 1.88
CA VAL A 59 10.94 -17.08 2.95
C VAL A 59 10.10 -18.30 2.55
N LEU A 60 8.89 -18.06 2.04
CA LEU A 60 7.96 -19.13 1.63
C LEU A 60 8.52 -19.97 0.47
N TYR A 61 9.21 -19.32 -0.47
CA TYR A 61 9.85 -19.98 -1.61
C TYR A 61 11.11 -20.75 -1.22
N THR A 62 12.00 -20.15 -0.42
CA THR A 62 13.27 -20.77 0.01
C THR A 62 13.06 -21.99 0.90
N LEU A 63 12.02 -21.98 1.73
CA LEU A 63 11.71 -23.09 2.62
C LEU A 63 10.86 -24.18 1.95
N GLY A 64 10.51 -24.03 0.65
CA GLY A 64 9.65 -24.96 -0.06
C GLY A 64 8.22 -25.07 0.50
N LEU A 65 7.85 -24.17 1.42
CA LEU A 65 6.58 -24.17 2.16
C LEU A 65 5.38 -23.84 1.27
N GLN A 66 5.61 -23.36 0.04
CA GLN A 66 4.54 -23.08 -0.92
C GLN A 66 3.69 -24.32 -1.26
N GLN A 67 4.27 -25.53 -1.18
CA GLN A 67 3.55 -26.79 -1.44
C GLN A 67 2.72 -27.26 -0.24
N PHE A 68 3.00 -26.77 0.97
CA PHE A 68 2.26 -27.10 2.17
C PHE A 68 0.96 -26.28 2.27
N LEU A 69 -0.12 -26.91 2.74
CA LEU A 69 -1.45 -26.29 2.89
C LEU A 69 -2.04 -25.70 1.59
N GLY A 70 -1.65 -26.21 0.41
CA GLY A 70 -2.21 -25.78 -0.88
C GLY A 70 -2.03 -24.29 -1.16
N GLY A 71 -0.94 -23.67 -0.67
CA GLY A 71 -0.66 -22.23 -0.85
C GLY A 71 -1.33 -21.29 0.15
N HIS A 72 -2.16 -21.80 1.07
CA HIS A 72 -2.82 -20.98 2.10
C HIS A 72 -1.87 -20.47 3.18
N LEU A 73 -0.66 -21.03 3.26
CA LEU A 73 0.38 -20.64 4.23
C LEU A 73 0.88 -19.19 4.04
N ARG A 74 0.59 -18.58 2.89
CA ARG A 74 0.84 -17.18 2.59
C ARG A 74 0.26 -16.22 3.64
N TRP A 75 -1.03 -16.39 3.94
CA TRP A 75 -1.78 -15.50 4.82
C TRP A 75 -1.24 -15.49 6.25
N PRO A 76 -1.06 -16.64 6.94
CA PRO A 76 -0.53 -16.67 8.29
C PRO A 76 0.90 -16.12 8.36
N LEU A 77 1.75 -16.37 7.35
CA LEU A 77 3.11 -15.82 7.33
C LEU A 77 3.11 -14.29 7.22
N CYS A 78 2.31 -13.73 6.30
CA CYS A 78 2.17 -12.28 6.14
C CYS A 78 1.61 -11.64 7.41
N ILE A 79 0.58 -12.23 8.01
CA ILE A 79 -0.02 -11.77 9.27
C ILE A 79 1.06 -11.75 10.36
N PHE A 80 1.78 -12.85 10.56
CA PHE A 80 2.80 -12.94 11.60
C PHE A 80 3.94 -11.92 11.41
N MET A 81 4.48 -11.79 10.20
CA MET A 81 5.54 -10.81 9.86
C MET A 81 5.07 -9.37 10.08
N VAL A 82 3.84 -9.05 9.68
CA VAL A 82 3.29 -7.70 9.82
C VAL A 82 3.03 -7.38 11.28
N PHE A 83 2.36 -8.26 12.02
CA PHE A 83 2.06 -8.02 13.43
C PHE A 83 3.34 -7.92 14.27
N SER A 84 4.34 -8.79 14.05
CA SER A 84 5.62 -8.70 14.77
C SER A 84 6.35 -7.38 14.48
N SER A 85 6.40 -6.96 13.21
CA SER A 85 7.06 -5.71 12.81
C SER A 85 6.33 -4.47 13.34
N VAL A 86 5.01 -4.42 13.20
CA VAL A 86 4.19 -3.29 13.67
C VAL A 86 4.17 -3.24 15.20
N TYR A 87 4.17 -4.38 15.89
CA TYR A 87 4.26 -4.43 17.35
C TYR A 87 5.61 -3.92 17.85
N LEU A 88 6.72 -4.28 17.19
CA LEU A 88 8.04 -3.74 17.49
C LEU A 88 8.08 -2.21 17.29
N CYS A 89 7.55 -1.71 16.17
CA CYS A 89 7.45 -0.26 15.94
C CYS A 89 6.57 0.44 16.99
N ASN A 90 5.47 -0.18 17.40
CA ASN A 90 4.59 0.35 18.44
C ASN A 90 5.30 0.45 19.79
N TYR A 91 6.08 -0.58 20.16
CA TYR A 91 6.88 -0.57 21.37
C TYR A 91 7.92 0.57 21.38
N LEU A 92 8.55 0.84 20.24
CA LEU A 92 9.57 1.89 20.12
C LEU A 92 8.99 3.31 20.05
N LEU A 93 7.86 3.48 19.37
CA LEU A 93 7.30 4.81 19.03
C LEU A 93 6.14 5.23 19.94
N GLY A 94 5.63 4.34 20.78
CA GLY A 94 4.53 4.62 21.71
C GLY A 94 3.25 5.08 21.00
N TRP A 95 2.85 4.38 19.93
CA TRP A 95 1.69 4.81 19.13
C TRP A 95 0.37 4.71 19.89
N LYS A 96 -0.58 5.58 19.50
CA LYS A 96 -1.97 5.47 19.95
C LYS A 96 -2.63 4.24 19.31
N THR A 97 -3.64 3.66 19.95
CA THR A 97 -4.36 2.48 19.47
C THR A 97 -4.88 2.62 18.04
N THR A 98 -5.32 3.82 17.65
CA THR A 98 -5.79 4.10 16.28
C THR A 98 -4.66 4.04 15.24
N GLN A 99 -3.48 4.57 15.57
CA GLN A 99 -2.29 4.50 14.71
C GLN A 99 -1.78 3.07 14.58
N PHE A 100 -1.79 2.31 15.68
CA PHE A 100 -1.43 0.90 15.67
C PHE A 100 -2.35 0.07 14.76
N ALA A 101 -3.67 0.25 14.89
CA ALA A 101 -4.64 -0.45 14.05
C ALA A 101 -4.48 -0.09 12.57
N LEU A 102 -4.36 1.21 12.25
CA LEU A 102 -4.16 1.68 10.88
C LEU A 102 -2.84 1.20 10.29
N ALA A 103 -1.75 1.24 11.06
CA ALA A 103 -0.45 0.72 10.62
C ALA A 103 -0.52 -0.79 10.36
N SER A 104 -1.19 -1.55 11.23
CA SER A 104 -1.37 -2.99 11.06
C SER A 104 -2.16 -3.30 9.80
N CYS A 105 -3.32 -2.66 9.60
CA CYS A 105 -4.16 -2.88 8.43
C CYS A 105 -3.47 -2.46 7.12
N SER A 106 -2.86 -1.27 7.08
CA SER A 106 -2.17 -0.76 5.88
C SER A 106 -0.93 -1.57 5.53
N SER A 107 -0.13 -1.96 6.53
CA SER A 107 1.04 -2.82 6.32
C SER A 107 0.66 -4.23 5.92
N LEU A 108 -0.46 -4.76 6.42
CA LEU A 108 -0.97 -6.08 6.03
C LEU A 108 -1.41 -6.08 4.57
N LEU A 109 -2.23 -5.10 4.17
CA LEU A 109 -2.63 -4.92 2.77
C LEU A 109 -1.42 -4.75 1.86
N GLY A 110 -0.46 -3.92 2.28
CA GLY A 110 0.79 -3.73 1.55
C GLY A 110 1.57 -5.03 1.41
N ALA A 111 1.76 -5.78 2.49
CA ALA A 111 2.51 -7.04 2.50
C ALA A 111 1.87 -8.09 1.59
N ILE A 112 0.54 -8.21 1.60
CA ILE A 112 -0.21 -9.11 0.72
C ILE A 112 0.04 -8.75 -0.75
N LEU A 113 -0.11 -7.48 -1.11
CA LEU A 113 0.09 -7.00 -2.48
C LEU A 113 1.56 -7.15 -2.93
N GLY A 114 2.51 -6.82 -2.06
CA GLY A 114 3.94 -6.99 -2.32
C GLY A 114 4.36 -8.45 -2.47
N HIS A 115 3.79 -9.34 -1.66
CA HIS A 115 4.02 -10.78 -1.74
C HIS A 115 3.55 -11.34 -3.09
N ASP A 116 2.33 -10.99 -3.53
CA ASP A 116 1.81 -11.44 -4.83
C ASP A 116 2.61 -10.88 -6.00
N ALA A 117 2.97 -9.61 -5.93
CA ALA A 117 3.84 -9.01 -6.94
C ALA A 117 5.17 -9.76 -7.02
N THR A 118 5.77 -10.11 -5.88
CA THR A 118 7.05 -10.82 -5.82
C THR A 118 6.94 -12.26 -6.36
N LEU A 119 5.88 -12.99 -6.01
CA LEU A 119 5.63 -14.32 -6.57
C LEU A 119 5.37 -14.27 -8.08
N ALA A 120 4.60 -13.29 -8.56
CA ALA A 120 4.38 -13.09 -9.98
C ALA A 120 5.70 -12.82 -10.71
N ILE A 121 6.59 -12.01 -10.12
CA ILE A 121 7.93 -11.73 -10.66
C ILE A 121 8.79 -13.01 -10.69
N LEU A 122 8.79 -13.78 -9.62
CA LEU A 122 9.54 -15.04 -9.54
C LEU A 122 9.01 -16.09 -10.53
N GLY A 123 7.70 -16.17 -10.73
CA GLY A 123 7.07 -17.04 -11.72
C GLY A 123 7.32 -16.59 -13.17
N LEU A 124 7.44 -15.28 -13.40
CA LEU A 124 7.72 -14.67 -14.71
C LEU A 124 9.23 -14.58 -15.03
N ARG A 125 10.12 -15.03 -14.15
CA ARG A 125 11.59 -14.94 -14.32
C ARG A 125 12.14 -15.75 -15.51
N GLY A 126 11.30 -16.55 -16.18
CA GLY A 126 11.58 -17.16 -17.48
C GLY A 126 11.26 -16.29 -18.71
N THR A 127 10.64 -15.12 -18.52
CA THR A 127 10.25 -14.18 -19.59
C THR A 127 11.00 -12.86 -19.47
N HIS A 128 11.77 -12.50 -20.50
CA HIS A 128 12.71 -11.37 -20.55
C HIS A 128 12.08 -9.94 -20.47
N SER A 129 10.78 -9.80 -20.21
CA SER A 129 10.04 -8.52 -20.30
C SER A 129 9.46 -8.03 -18.97
N LEU A 130 10.16 -8.28 -17.86
CA LEU A 130 9.79 -7.74 -16.55
C LEU A 130 10.39 -6.35 -16.37
N ASP A 131 9.55 -5.32 -16.49
CA ASP A 131 9.95 -3.94 -16.23
C ASP A 131 10.12 -3.72 -14.72
N SER A 132 11.34 -3.85 -14.23
CA SER A 132 11.69 -3.66 -12.81
C SER A 132 11.26 -2.30 -12.26
N ARG A 133 11.01 -1.29 -13.13
CA ARG A 133 10.52 0.02 -12.71
C ARG A 133 9.10 -0.04 -12.17
N MET A 134 8.23 -0.94 -12.66
CA MET A 134 6.86 -1.06 -12.17
C MET A 134 6.80 -1.48 -10.69
N VAL A 135 7.76 -2.27 -10.23
CA VAL A 135 7.82 -2.77 -8.83
C VAL A 135 7.94 -1.61 -7.84
N LEU A 136 8.63 -0.55 -8.22
CA LEU A 136 8.85 0.63 -7.37
C LEU A 136 7.84 1.74 -7.67
N VAL A 137 7.51 1.96 -8.94
CA VAL A 137 6.61 3.03 -9.37
C VAL A 137 5.17 2.77 -8.92
N PHE A 138 4.71 1.52 -8.94
CA PHE A 138 3.32 1.21 -8.58
C PHE A 138 2.99 1.48 -7.09
N PRO A 139 3.79 1.01 -6.11
CA PRO A 139 3.58 1.38 -4.71
C PRO A 139 3.63 2.90 -4.48
N LEU A 140 4.54 3.59 -5.18
CA LEU A 140 4.70 5.03 -5.07
C LEU A 140 3.45 5.79 -5.58
N ILE A 141 2.93 5.42 -6.75
CA ILE A 141 1.70 6.02 -7.31
C ILE A 141 0.50 5.73 -6.39
N THR A 142 0.43 4.54 -5.80
CA THR A 142 -0.63 4.17 -4.85
C THR A 142 -0.64 5.09 -3.64
N VAL A 143 0.53 5.36 -3.06
CA VAL A 143 0.67 6.27 -1.92
C VAL A 143 0.43 7.71 -2.31
N LEU A 144 0.87 8.15 -3.48
CA LEU A 144 0.57 9.48 -4.00
C LEU A 144 -0.93 9.67 -4.22
N ALA A 145 -1.66 8.66 -4.70
CA ALA A 145 -3.12 8.72 -4.85
C ALA A 145 -3.82 8.89 -3.49
N LEU A 146 -3.38 8.16 -2.46
CA LEU A 146 -3.86 8.33 -1.07
C LEU A 146 -3.60 9.75 -0.54
N LEU A 147 -2.37 10.25 -0.71
CA LEU A 147 -2.00 11.60 -0.28
C LEU A 147 -2.76 12.69 -1.05
N ALA A 148 -3.01 12.49 -2.35
CA ALA A 148 -3.78 13.41 -3.18
C ALA A 148 -5.26 13.48 -2.73
N GLY A 149 -5.86 12.35 -2.38
CA GLY A 149 -7.20 12.33 -1.81
C GLY A 149 -7.26 13.09 -0.49
N TYR A 150 -6.27 12.86 0.39
CA TYR A 150 -6.18 13.58 1.65
C TYR A 150 -6.00 15.10 1.46
N SER A 151 -5.12 15.53 0.55
CA SER A 151 -4.84 16.94 0.30
C SER A 151 -5.98 17.68 -0.40
N SER A 152 -6.77 17.01 -1.24
CA SER A 152 -7.94 17.60 -1.90
C SER A 152 -8.99 18.11 -0.91
N PHE A 153 -9.15 17.45 0.25
CA PHE A 153 -10.04 17.92 1.31
C PHE A 153 -9.51 19.20 1.96
N GLY A 154 -8.20 19.26 2.24
CA GLY A 154 -7.54 20.46 2.73
C GLY A 154 -7.71 21.65 1.79
N PHE A 155 -7.58 21.41 0.48
CA PHE A 155 -7.83 22.44 -0.54
C PHE A 155 -9.29 22.91 -0.56
N ALA A 156 -10.25 21.98 -0.60
CA ALA A 156 -11.68 22.32 -0.62
C ALA A 156 -12.13 23.12 0.61
N SER A 157 -11.65 22.72 1.81
CA SER A 157 -11.95 23.45 3.05
C SER A 157 -11.36 24.86 3.06
N GLY A 158 -10.14 25.04 2.52
CA GLY A 158 -9.51 26.35 2.35
C GLY A 158 -10.27 27.26 1.38
N CYS A 159 -10.70 26.72 0.23
CA CYS A 159 -11.52 27.46 -0.73
C CYS A 159 -12.86 27.89 -0.13
N TYR A 160 -13.52 27.03 0.64
CA TYR A 160 -14.77 27.37 1.33
C TYR A 160 -14.57 28.54 2.30
N LYS A 161 -13.50 28.50 3.12
CA LYS A 161 -13.19 29.58 4.06
C LYS A 161 -12.83 30.88 3.37
N PHE A 162 -12.11 30.82 2.26
CA PHE A 162 -11.81 31.98 1.43
C PHE A 162 -13.08 32.60 0.85
N ALA A 163 -13.98 31.79 0.30
CA ALA A 163 -15.27 32.26 -0.21
C ALA A 163 -16.16 32.85 0.91
N GLU A 164 -16.21 32.21 2.08
CA GLU A 164 -16.92 32.74 3.26
C GLU A 164 -16.39 34.11 3.69
N ALA A 165 -15.05 34.30 3.66
CA ALA A 165 -14.42 35.56 4.00
C ALA A 165 -14.63 36.66 2.95
N LEU A 166 -14.82 36.29 1.67
CA LEU A 166 -15.05 37.23 0.58
C LEU A 166 -16.51 37.70 0.49
N LEU A 167 -17.44 36.91 1.05
CA LEU A 167 -18.87 37.20 1.11
C LEU A 167 -19.31 37.90 2.41
N ARG A 168 -18.41 38.08 3.38
CA ARG A 168 -18.60 38.89 4.59
C ARG A 168 -17.99 40.27 4.41
#